data_AF-A0A497IK93-F1
#
_entry.id   AF-A0A497IK93-F1
#
_cell.length_a   1.000
_cell.length_b   1.000
_cell.length_c   1.000
_cell.angle_alpha   90.00
_cell.angle_beta   90.00
_cell.angle_gamma   90.00
#
_symmetry.space_group_name_H-M   'P 1'
#
loop_
_entity.id
_entity.type
_entity.pdbx_description
1 polymer ?
#
loop_
_entity_poly.entity_id
_entity_poly.type
_entity_poly.pdbx_seq_one_letter_code
_entity_poly.pdbx_strand_id
1 'polypeptide(L)'
;MLKEFLVERLIDILREAGVTRMVRCRIRPCCFDLALRWDDDLILIKALSNIDGLKETIANEIKLLAFHLDGSALIVGEKTRDNLLTPGVVYLRHGIPTVNITTFKEYFIEGIPPLVYAAHGGLYVSIDGGLLRETRLKYNISIGELATVMGVSRRTVSKYEDDEMNISVDIVQRLENFIDEPFAMAIELLKPPEFFKITFKYDNFSKSNLEILDHIMDIGFDVVQTTQAPFEAISQQKDRTTILTGISNHLATTQRKAEMMSCLSSVVHAHSLCIVDEIKKQDHIGDTVLIRKKDFEKMDDASDLTEYLVEVKT
;
A
#
# COMPACT_ATOMS: atom_id res chain seq x y z
N MET A 1 -9.00 11.83 -17.39
CA MET A 1 -8.59 10.63 -18.13
C MET A 1 -9.45 9.44 -17.76
N LEU A 2 -9.73 8.53 -18.70
CA LEU A 2 -10.35 7.24 -18.37
C LEU A 2 -9.40 6.42 -17.49
N LYS A 3 -9.92 5.80 -16.43
CA LYS A 3 -9.12 5.03 -15.46
C LYS A 3 -8.19 4.01 -16.13
N GLU A 4 -8.66 3.34 -17.19
CA GLU A 4 -7.88 2.36 -17.95
C GLU A 4 -6.56 2.95 -18.45
N PHE A 5 -6.61 4.14 -19.03
CA PHE A 5 -5.43 4.82 -19.59
C PHE A 5 -4.48 5.30 -18.50
N LEU A 6 -5.01 5.67 -17.32
CA LEU A 6 -4.15 5.97 -16.17
C LEU A 6 -3.36 4.73 -15.77
N VAL A 7 -4.00 3.56 -15.65
CA VAL A 7 -3.34 2.30 -15.30
C VAL A 7 -2.28 1.91 -16.33
N GLU A 8 -2.55 2.03 -17.64
CA GLU A 8 -1.54 1.76 -18.68
C GLU A 8 -0.33 2.68 -18.55
N ARG A 9 -0.55 3.98 -18.33
CA ARG A 9 0.57 4.91 -18.13
C ARG A 9 1.41 4.58 -16.89
N LEU A 10 0.78 4.13 -15.80
CA LEU A 10 1.52 3.69 -14.62
C LEU A 10 2.38 2.46 -14.95
N ILE A 11 1.83 1.50 -15.70
CA ILE A 11 2.57 0.32 -16.16
C ILE A 11 3.78 0.72 -17.01
N ASP A 12 3.61 1.67 -17.93
CA ASP A 12 4.71 2.14 -18.79
C ASP A 12 5.80 2.82 -17.97
N ILE A 13 5.44 3.70 -17.03
CA ILE A 13 6.39 4.35 -16.11
C ILE A 13 7.15 3.32 -15.27
N LEU A 14 6.45 2.33 -14.70
CA LEU A 14 7.06 1.30 -13.87
C LEU A 14 8.02 0.42 -14.68
N ARG A 15 7.70 0.11 -15.94
CA ARG A 15 8.60 -0.62 -16.84
C ARG A 15 9.82 0.19 -17.22
N GLU A 16 9.65 1.49 -17.49
CA GLU A 16 10.76 2.41 -17.75
C GLU A 16 11.68 2.53 -16.52
N ALA A 17 11.11 2.51 -15.31
CA ALA A 17 11.83 2.46 -14.04
C ALA A 17 12.49 1.10 -13.74
N GLY A 18 12.35 0.10 -14.61
CA GLY A 18 12.99 -1.21 -14.45
C GLY A 18 12.22 -2.23 -13.61
N VAL A 19 10.95 -1.99 -13.27
CA VAL A 19 10.14 -2.97 -12.53
C VAL A 19 9.88 -4.21 -13.37
N THR A 20 10.40 -5.35 -12.90
CA THR A 20 10.28 -6.65 -13.58
C THR A 20 9.13 -7.50 -13.03
N ARG A 21 8.77 -7.32 -11.76
CA ARG A 21 7.72 -8.08 -11.06
C ARG A 21 6.52 -7.19 -10.79
N MET A 22 5.53 -7.23 -11.69
CA MET A 22 4.28 -6.47 -11.57
C MET A 22 3.10 -7.26 -12.10
N VAL A 23 1.97 -7.15 -11.40
CA VAL A 23 0.69 -7.78 -11.75
C VAL A 23 -0.40 -6.74 -11.78
N ARG A 24 -1.24 -6.78 -12.82
CA ARG A 24 -2.46 -5.98 -12.93
C ARG A 24 -3.66 -6.79 -12.46
N CYS A 25 -4.35 -6.31 -11.42
CA CYS A 25 -5.59 -6.91 -10.92
C CYS A 25 -6.72 -6.65 -11.93
N ARG A 26 -7.17 -7.69 -12.63
CA ARG A 26 -8.30 -7.62 -13.60
C ARG A 26 -9.62 -8.17 -13.05
N ILE A 27 -9.59 -8.80 -11.87
CA ILE A 27 -10.79 -9.29 -11.19
C ILE A 27 -11.43 -8.16 -10.40
N ARG A 28 -12.76 -8.18 -10.30
CA ARG A 28 -13.55 -7.19 -9.56
C ARG A 28 -14.54 -7.91 -8.64
N PRO A 29 -14.83 -7.34 -7.46
CA PRO A 29 -14.21 -6.14 -6.88
C PRO A 29 -12.72 -6.32 -6.49
N CYS A 30 -11.92 -5.25 -6.50
CA CYS A 30 -10.50 -5.28 -6.13
C CYS A 30 -10.06 -3.91 -5.56
N CYS A 31 -9.36 -3.90 -4.43
CA CYS A 31 -9.00 -2.68 -3.71
C CYS A 31 -7.77 -1.98 -4.32
N PHE A 32 -6.88 -2.71 -4.98
CA PHE A 32 -5.78 -2.20 -5.79
C PHE A 32 -6.03 -2.46 -7.29
N ASP A 33 -5.25 -1.81 -8.16
CA ASP A 33 -5.23 -2.05 -9.60
C ASP A 33 -3.91 -2.69 -10.05
N LEU A 34 -2.80 -2.37 -9.38
CA LEU A 34 -1.48 -2.98 -9.60
C LEU A 34 -0.90 -3.46 -8.27
N ALA A 35 -0.17 -4.57 -8.32
CA ALA A 35 0.72 -5.03 -7.26
C ALA A 35 2.10 -5.25 -7.88
N LEU A 36 3.16 -4.76 -7.24
CA LEU A 36 4.52 -4.90 -7.76
C LEU A 36 5.55 -5.04 -6.64
N ARG A 37 6.75 -5.49 -7.00
CA ARG A 37 7.94 -5.38 -6.15
C ARG A 37 8.82 -4.24 -6.68
N TRP A 38 9.13 -3.30 -5.80
CA TRP A 38 10.15 -2.29 -6.02
C TRP A 38 11.33 -2.68 -5.15
N ASP A 39 12.43 -3.09 -5.79
CA ASP A 39 13.45 -3.93 -5.15
C ASP A 39 12.78 -5.15 -4.49
N ASP A 40 12.81 -5.24 -3.15
CA ASP A 40 12.14 -6.28 -2.39
C ASP A 40 10.86 -5.82 -1.70
N ASP A 41 10.45 -4.55 -1.82
CA ASP A 41 9.25 -4.02 -1.15
C ASP A 41 7.98 -4.25 -1.97
N LEU A 42 6.94 -4.80 -1.35
CA LEU A 42 5.63 -4.94 -1.98
C LEU A 42 4.92 -3.59 -2.04
N ILE A 43 4.46 -3.17 -3.21
CA ILE A 43 3.65 -1.96 -3.39
C ILE A 43 2.31 -2.31 -4.03
N LEU A 44 1.24 -1.96 -3.33
CA LEU A 44 -0.13 -2.03 -3.83
C LEU A 44 -0.58 -0.64 -4.31
N ILE A 45 -0.86 -0.51 -5.60
CA ILE A 45 -1.24 0.77 -6.21
C ILE A 45 -2.70 0.76 -6.61
N LYS A 46 -3.43 1.81 -6.22
CA LYS A 46 -4.80 2.07 -6.65
C LYS A 46 -4.88 3.33 -7.51
N ALA A 47 -5.41 3.20 -8.72
CA ALA A 47 -5.53 4.28 -9.68
C ALA A 47 -6.95 4.88 -9.69
N LEU A 48 -7.05 6.20 -9.57
CA LEU A 48 -8.32 6.94 -9.55
C LEU A 48 -8.24 8.24 -10.33
N SER A 49 -9.14 8.45 -11.30
CA SER A 49 -9.22 9.76 -11.98
C SER A 49 -9.58 10.89 -11.00
N ASN A 50 -10.48 10.63 -10.05
CA ASN A 50 -10.79 11.53 -8.93
C ASN A 50 -10.51 10.81 -7.61
N ILE A 51 -9.56 11.32 -6.82
CA ILE A 51 -9.12 10.70 -5.57
C ILE A 51 -10.18 10.79 -4.46
N ASP A 52 -11.12 11.75 -4.54
CA ASP A 52 -12.25 11.85 -3.60
C ASP A 52 -13.28 10.73 -3.82
N GLY A 53 -13.18 10.00 -4.94
CA GLY A 53 -13.97 8.79 -5.19
C GLY A 53 -13.49 7.55 -4.44
N LEU A 54 -12.37 7.64 -3.69
CA LEU A 54 -11.88 6.52 -2.89
C LEU A 54 -12.83 6.26 -1.72
N LYS A 55 -13.55 5.13 -1.77
CA LYS A 55 -14.39 4.69 -0.66
C LYS A 55 -13.52 4.25 0.52
N GLU A 56 -13.95 4.59 1.73
CA GLU A 56 -13.26 4.18 2.96
C GLU A 56 -13.13 2.66 3.08
N THR A 57 -14.15 1.90 2.64
CA THR A 57 -14.09 0.43 2.62
C THR A 57 -12.95 -0.10 1.75
N ILE A 58 -12.74 0.48 0.57
CA ILE A 58 -11.63 0.12 -0.33
C ILE A 58 -10.29 0.52 0.27
N ALA A 59 -10.22 1.70 0.88
CA ALA A 59 -8.99 2.19 1.52
C ALA A 59 -8.60 1.33 2.73
N ASN A 60 -9.56 0.92 3.55
CA ASN A 60 -9.29 0.04 4.68
C ASN A 60 -8.85 -1.34 4.21
N GLU A 61 -9.43 -1.87 3.12
CA GLU A 61 -8.99 -3.14 2.58
C GLU A 61 -7.54 -3.09 2.04
N ILE A 62 -7.18 -2.10 1.23
CA ILE A 62 -5.80 -2.03 0.70
C ILE A 62 -4.78 -1.84 1.83
N LYS A 63 -5.14 -1.11 2.90
CA LYS A 63 -4.31 -1.01 4.11
C LYS A 63 -4.19 -2.35 4.84
N LEU A 64 -5.27 -3.13 4.89
CA LEU A 64 -5.27 -4.48 5.47
C LEU A 64 -4.36 -5.42 4.69
N LEU A 65 -4.46 -5.42 3.36
CA LEU A 65 -3.57 -6.21 2.53
C LEU A 65 -2.11 -5.77 2.69
N ALA A 66 -1.85 -4.46 2.65
CA ALA A 66 -0.50 -3.92 2.82
C ALA A 66 0.09 -4.32 4.19
N PHE A 67 -0.71 -4.32 5.25
CA PHE A 67 -0.25 -4.73 6.58
C PHE A 67 0.07 -6.22 6.67
N HIS A 68 -0.84 -7.08 6.24
CA HIS A 68 -0.64 -8.52 6.34
C HIS A 68 0.40 -9.05 5.34
N LEU A 69 0.62 -8.37 4.22
CA LEU A 69 1.60 -8.79 3.20
C LEU A 69 2.93 -8.03 3.28
N ASP A 70 3.19 -7.33 4.39
CA ASP A 70 4.40 -6.54 4.63
C ASP A 70 4.77 -5.64 3.43
N GLY A 71 3.81 -4.79 3.06
CA GLY A 71 3.89 -3.92 1.91
C GLY A 71 3.36 -2.51 2.16
N SER A 72 3.49 -1.68 1.14
CA SER A 72 3.02 -0.30 1.11
C SER A 72 1.77 -0.15 0.24
N ALA A 73 0.95 0.85 0.55
CA ALA A 73 -0.19 1.24 -0.27
C ALA A 73 0.02 2.66 -0.83
N LEU A 74 -0.24 2.84 -2.12
CA LEU A 74 -0.12 4.12 -2.80
C LEU A 74 -1.35 4.38 -3.68
N ILE A 75 -1.90 5.58 -3.60
CA ILE A 75 -2.94 6.04 -4.53
C ILE A 75 -2.29 6.92 -5.59
N VAL A 76 -2.60 6.67 -6.86
CA VAL A 76 -2.24 7.58 -7.94
C VAL A 76 -3.49 8.11 -8.61
N GLY A 77 -3.61 9.43 -8.70
CA GLY A 77 -4.76 10.06 -9.32
C GLY A 77 -4.46 11.38 -10.01
N GLU A 78 -5.48 11.98 -10.63
CA GLU A 78 -5.30 13.21 -11.41
C GLU A 78 -5.79 14.45 -10.66
N LYS A 79 -6.92 14.31 -9.95
CA LYS A 79 -7.63 15.44 -9.36
C LYS A 79 -8.41 15.06 -8.12
N THR A 80 -8.77 16.10 -7.38
CA THR A 80 -9.90 16.12 -6.46
C THR A 80 -11.17 16.51 -7.23
N ARG A 81 -12.28 16.71 -6.52
CA ARG A 81 -13.51 17.28 -7.09
C ARG A 81 -13.25 18.65 -7.73
N ASP A 82 -12.45 19.48 -7.08
CA ASP A 82 -12.35 20.91 -7.38
C ASP A 82 -11.08 21.28 -8.13
N ASN A 83 -9.98 20.56 -7.91
CA ASN A 83 -8.66 20.93 -8.43
C ASN A 83 -7.86 19.72 -8.91
N LEU A 84 -6.98 19.95 -9.91
CA LEU A 84 -5.92 19.01 -10.24
C LEU A 84 -4.96 18.83 -9.05
N LEU A 85 -4.37 17.65 -8.92
CA LEU A 85 -3.31 17.42 -7.94
C LEU A 85 -2.02 18.11 -8.41
N THR A 86 -1.42 18.90 -7.52
CA THR A 86 -0.18 19.63 -7.80
C THR A 86 1.01 18.66 -7.87
N PRO A 87 1.85 18.72 -8.90
CA PRO A 87 3.12 17.98 -8.93
C PRO A 87 4.02 18.35 -7.75
N GLY A 88 4.77 17.37 -7.25
CA GLY A 88 5.65 17.45 -6.09
C GLY A 88 4.93 17.40 -4.74
N VAL A 89 3.59 17.33 -4.72
CA VAL A 89 2.78 17.37 -3.50
C VAL A 89 2.15 16.02 -3.18
N VAL A 90 2.35 15.55 -1.95
CA VAL A 90 1.70 14.37 -1.39
C VAL A 90 0.38 14.75 -0.72
N TYR A 91 -0.70 14.07 -1.09
CA TYR A 91 -2.00 14.17 -0.44
C TYR A 91 -2.23 12.93 0.42
N LEU A 92 -3.15 13.01 1.38
CA LEU A 92 -3.61 11.85 2.14
C LEU A 92 -5.09 11.59 1.84
N ARG A 93 -5.41 10.33 1.54
CA ARG A 93 -6.80 9.84 1.40
C ARG A 93 -6.99 8.60 2.25
N HIS A 94 -7.82 8.73 3.28
CA HIS A 94 -8.05 7.69 4.29
C HIS A 94 -6.75 7.16 4.94
N GLY A 95 -5.77 8.05 5.08
CA GLY A 95 -4.43 7.77 5.60
C GLY A 95 -3.41 7.36 4.54
N ILE A 96 -3.81 7.02 3.31
CA ILE A 96 -2.91 6.50 2.27
C ILE A 96 -2.24 7.65 1.50
N PRO A 97 -0.90 7.63 1.32
CA PRO A 97 -0.18 8.54 0.44
C PRO A 97 -0.82 8.55 -0.96
N THR A 98 -1.05 9.74 -1.47
CA THR A 98 -1.75 9.98 -2.73
C THR A 98 -0.99 11.01 -3.55
N VAL A 99 -0.54 10.62 -4.74
CA VAL A 99 0.24 11.50 -5.63
C VAL A 99 -0.37 11.57 -7.02
N ASN A 100 0.10 12.53 -7.81
CA ASN A 100 -0.24 12.58 -9.22
C ASN A 100 0.76 11.77 -10.06
N ILE A 101 0.43 11.58 -11.34
CA ILE A 101 1.27 10.80 -12.24
C ILE A 101 2.65 11.42 -12.50
N THR A 102 2.77 12.75 -12.42
CA THR A 102 4.05 13.45 -12.59
C THR A 102 4.97 13.10 -11.42
N THR A 103 4.49 13.22 -10.19
CA THR A 103 5.25 12.86 -8.97
C THR A 103 5.53 11.37 -8.89
N PHE A 104 4.59 10.53 -9.34
CA PHE A 104 4.85 9.10 -9.48
C PHE A 104 6.02 8.82 -10.43
N LYS A 105 6.08 9.52 -11.57
CA LYS A 105 7.18 9.40 -12.52
C LYS A 105 8.51 9.89 -11.93
N GLU A 106 8.52 11.09 -11.35
CA GLU A 106 9.69 11.69 -10.70
C GLU A 106 10.25 10.76 -9.62
N TYR A 107 9.38 10.13 -8.82
CA TYR A 107 9.78 9.20 -7.78
C TYR A 107 10.43 7.92 -8.34
N PHE A 108 9.75 7.22 -9.24
CA PHE A 108 10.20 5.89 -9.69
C PHE A 108 11.28 5.93 -10.77
N ILE A 109 11.28 6.93 -11.67
CA ILE A 109 12.25 7.02 -12.77
C ILE A 109 13.43 7.90 -12.39
N GLU A 110 13.16 9.06 -11.81
CA GLU A 110 14.17 10.09 -11.58
C GLU A 110 14.77 9.99 -10.17
N GLY A 111 14.18 9.17 -9.28
CA GLY A 111 14.62 9.00 -7.90
C GLY A 111 14.39 10.24 -7.04
N ILE A 112 13.46 11.13 -7.44
CA ILE A 112 13.20 12.40 -6.77
C ILE A 112 12.03 12.23 -5.78
N PRO A 113 12.29 12.22 -4.45
CA PRO A 113 11.22 12.13 -3.48
C PRO A 113 10.47 13.47 -3.35
N PRO A 114 9.15 13.45 -3.11
CA PRO A 114 8.41 14.67 -2.82
C PRO A 114 8.81 15.22 -1.45
N LEU A 115 8.87 16.54 -1.33
CA LEU A 115 9.18 17.24 -0.07
C LEU A 115 7.94 17.86 0.58
N VAL A 116 6.89 18.07 -0.23
CA VAL A 116 5.70 18.84 0.14
C VAL A 116 4.51 17.91 0.33
N TYR A 117 3.69 18.17 1.34
CA TYR A 117 2.40 17.53 1.50
C TYR A 117 1.28 18.54 1.75
N ALA A 118 0.06 18.14 1.38
CA ALA A 118 -1.14 18.93 1.58
C ALA A 118 -1.82 18.53 2.90
N ALA A 119 -2.15 19.52 3.72
CA ALA A 119 -2.97 19.35 4.92
C ALA A 119 -3.99 20.48 5.05
N HIS A 120 -4.82 20.43 6.10
CA HIS A 120 -5.76 21.50 6.39
C HIS A 120 -5.01 22.83 6.55
N GLY A 121 -5.34 23.83 5.73
CA GLY A 121 -4.74 25.16 5.79
C GLY A 121 -3.64 25.43 4.76
N GLY A 122 -3.17 24.43 4.01
CA GLY A 122 -2.24 24.68 2.90
C GLY A 122 -1.24 23.55 2.65
N LEU A 123 -0.08 23.95 2.12
CA LEU A 123 1.04 23.08 1.80
C LEU A 123 2.12 23.22 2.87
N TYR A 124 2.65 22.07 3.29
CA TYR A 124 3.61 21.97 4.38
C TYR A 124 4.79 21.09 3.96
N VAL A 125 5.90 21.24 4.66
CA VAL A 125 7.07 20.38 4.55
C VAL A 125 7.47 19.92 5.95
N SER A 126 8.13 18.76 6.02
CA SER A 126 8.80 18.34 7.24
C SER A 126 10.22 18.89 7.24
N ILE A 127 10.73 19.27 8.41
CA ILE A 127 12.13 19.70 8.60
C ILE A 127 12.70 18.95 9.79
N ASP A 128 14.03 18.87 9.88
CA ASP A 128 14.72 18.38 11.07
C ASP A 128 14.91 19.57 12.03
N GLY A 129 14.17 19.57 13.14
CA GLY A 129 14.23 20.61 14.16
C GLY A 129 15.58 20.68 14.86
N GLY A 130 16.23 19.54 15.05
CA GLY A 130 17.60 19.45 15.57
C GLY A 130 18.59 20.16 14.65
N LEU A 131 18.54 19.85 13.35
CA LEU A 131 19.36 20.50 12.32
C LEU A 131 19.10 22.01 12.29
N LEU A 132 17.84 22.45 12.33
CA LEU A 132 17.48 23.87 12.38
C LEU A 132 18.16 24.57 13.57
N ARG A 133 18.09 23.96 14.74
CA ARG A 133 18.68 24.48 15.97
C ARG A 133 20.19 24.55 15.88
N GLU A 134 20.84 23.50 15.40
CA GLU A 134 22.28 23.43 15.22
C GLU A 134 22.78 24.50 14.24
N THR A 135 22.14 24.61 13.08
CA THR A 135 22.50 25.61 12.06
C THR A 135 22.30 27.03 12.58
N ARG A 136 21.20 27.29 13.29
CA ARG A 136 20.96 28.59 13.91
C ARG A 136 22.09 28.97 14.89
N LEU A 137 22.51 28.04 15.75
CA LEU A 137 23.59 28.27 16.72
C LEU A 137 24.95 28.43 16.03
N LYS A 138 25.25 27.63 15.00
CA LYS A 138 26.47 27.71 14.18
C LYS A 138 26.65 29.11 13.58
N TYR A 139 25.57 29.73 13.11
CA TYR A 139 25.60 31.07 12.52
C TYR A 139 25.34 32.22 13.52
N ASN A 140 25.30 31.95 14.83
CA ASN A 140 24.98 32.92 15.88
C ASN A 140 23.64 33.66 15.68
N ILE A 141 22.67 33.03 15.02
CA ILE A 141 21.35 33.60 14.80
C ILE A 141 20.51 33.44 16.09
N SER A 142 19.84 34.50 16.50
CA SER A 142 18.93 34.40 17.66
C SER A 142 17.58 33.80 17.26
N ILE A 143 16.87 33.15 18.20
CA ILE A 143 15.48 32.68 17.96
C ILE A 143 14.58 33.85 17.53
N GLY A 144 14.82 35.06 18.05
CA GLY A 144 14.06 36.26 17.67
C GLY A 144 14.27 36.67 16.23
N GLU A 145 15.52 36.62 15.76
CA GLU A 145 15.89 36.93 14.39
C GLU A 145 15.29 35.92 13.40
N LEU A 146 15.41 34.62 13.71
CA LEU A 146 14.79 33.58 12.90
C LEU A 146 13.25 33.74 12.85
N ALA A 147 12.63 34.09 13.97
CA ALA A 147 11.20 34.37 14.04
C ALA A 147 10.79 35.56 13.16
N THR A 148 11.61 36.62 13.12
CA THR A 148 11.40 37.78 12.23
C THR A 148 11.50 37.38 10.76
N VAL A 149 12.53 36.63 10.37
CA VAL A 149 12.72 36.13 8.98
C VAL A 149 11.54 35.25 8.54
N MET A 150 11.14 34.32 9.40
CA MET A 150 10.03 33.40 9.14
C MET A 150 8.65 34.08 9.19
N GLY A 151 8.53 35.25 9.82
CA GLY A 151 7.25 35.93 10.03
C GLY A 151 6.36 35.25 11.08
N VAL A 152 6.96 34.58 12.07
CA VAL A 152 6.26 33.82 13.11
C VAL A 152 6.66 34.27 14.51
N SER A 153 6.06 33.67 15.55
CA SER A 153 6.44 33.95 16.93
C SER A 153 7.71 33.21 17.34
N ARG A 154 8.47 33.74 18.32
CA ARG A 154 9.61 33.03 18.93
C ARG A 154 9.22 31.64 19.44
N ARG A 155 8.01 31.50 20.00
CA ARG A 155 7.47 30.21 20.46
C ARG A 155 7.28 29.22 19.30
N THR A 156 6.87 29.70 18.14
CA THR A 156 6.69 28.86 16.95
C THR A 156 8.04 28.34 16.46
N VAL A 157 9.07 29.18 16.44
CA VAL A 157 10.44 28.74 16.11
C VAL A 157 10.93 27.66 17.08
N SER A 158 10.73 27.82 18.39
CA SER A 158 11.07 26.76 19.35
C SER A 158 10.36 25.44 19.04
N LYS A 159 9.06 25.49 18.69
CA LYS A 159 8.32 24.29 18.30
C LYS A 159 8.86 23.63 17.02
N TYR A 160 9.39 24.42 16.10
CA TYR A 160 10.06 23.88 14.92
C TYR A 160 11.38 23.20 15.31
N GLU A 161 12.16 23.78 16.21
CA GLU A 161 13.41 23.18 16.72
C GLU A 161 13.17 21.92 17.58
N ASP A 162 12.00 21.79 18.18
CA ASP A 162 11.60 20.66 19.04
C ASP A 162 10.77 19.59 18.27
N ASP A 163 10.67 19.67 16.93
CA ASP A 163 9.88 18.78 16.06
C ASP A 163 8.37 18.66 16.42
N GLU A 164 7.83 19.67 17.11
CA GLU A 164 6.45 19.66 17.59
C GLU A 164 5.45 20.17 16.55
N MET A 165 5.91 20.76 15.44
CA MET A 165 5.04 21.45 14.50
C MET A 165 5.57 21.44 13.08
N ASN A 166 4.67 21.14 12.13
CA ASN A 166 4.95 21.25 10.71
C ASN A 166 5.03 22.71 10.27
N ILE A 167 5.83 22.96 9.23
CA ILE A 167 6.14 24.29 8.72
C ILE A 167 5.60 24.43 7.29
N SER A 168 5.03 25.60 6.96
CA SER A 168 4.49 25.82 5.62
C SER A 168 5.61 26.02 4.60
N VAL A 169 5.35 25.69 3.34
CA VAL A 169 6.33 25.81 2.24
C VAL A 169 6.90 27.23 2.15
N ASP A 170 6.05 28.26 2.30
CA ASP A 170 6.47 29.66 2.22
C ASP A 170 7.42 30.07 3.35
N ILE A 171 7.25 29.50 4.55
CA ILE A 171 8.12 29.78 5.69
C ILE A 171 9.48 29.09 5.47
N VAL A 172 9.49 27.82 5.03
CA VAL A 172 10.76 27.12 4.76
C VAL A 172 11.53 27.78 3.64
N GLN A 173 10.86 28.21 2.58
CA GLN A 173 11.53 28.93 1.51
C GLN A 173 12.18 30.24 2.01
N ARG A 174 11.52 30.98 2.92
CA ARG A 174 12.12 32.18 3.55
C ARG A 174 13.34 31.83 4.41
N LEU A 175 13.26 30.73 5.15
CA LEU A 175 14.36 30.21 5.97
C LEU A 175 15.57 29.83 5.10
N GLU A 176 15.37 28.99 4.09
CA GLU A 176 16.41 28.48 3.21
C GLU A 176 17.09 29.63 2.45
N ASN A 177 16.32 30.63 1.99
CA ASN A 177 16.88 31.83 1.35
C ASN A 177 17.71 32.71 2.30
N PHE A 178 17.42 32.68 3.61
CA PHE A 178 18.16 33.48 4.59
C PHE A 178 19.45 32.80 5.04
N ILE A 179 19.42 31.48 5.22
CA ILE A 179 20.56 30.69 5.73
C ILE A 179 21.43 30.14 4.58
N ASP A 180 20.89 30.04 3.37
CA ASP A 180 21.53 29.43 2.19
C ASP A 180 21.86 27.94 2.39
N GLU A 181 21.01 27.22 3.13
CA GLU A 181 21.08 25.77 3.36
C GLU A 181 19.66 25.15 3.25
N PRO A 182 19.52 23.92 2.71
CA PRO A 182 18.23 23.24 2.63
C PRO A 182 17.82 22.65 3.99
N PHE A 183 16.53 22.77 4.33
CA PHE A 183 15.96 22.21 5.56
C PHE A 183 14.80 21.24 5.30
N ALA A 184 14.18 21.30 4.11
CA ALA A 184 13.08 20.40 3.78
C ALA A 184 13.54 18.94 3.71
N MET A 185 12.82 18.06 4.41
CA MET A 185 13.05 16.62 4.39
C MET A 185 12.17 15.92 3.35
N ALA A 186 12.73 14.85 2.78
CA ALA A 186 12.01 13.96 1.88
C ALA A 186 10.84 13.26 2.58
N ILE A 187 9.69 13.21 1.92
CA ILE A 187 8.55 12.40 2.34
C ILE A 187 8.75 10.99 1.80
N GLU A 188 8.82 10.04 2.71
CA GLU A 188 8.82 8.63 2.37
C GLU A 188 7.40 8.20 1.95
N LEU A 189 7.23 7.95 0.64
CA LEU A 189 5.94 7.55 0.05
C LEU A 189 5.59 6.09 0.34
N LEU A 190 6.62 5.24 0.44
CA LEU A 190 6.52 3.81 0.61
C LEU A 190 6.88 3.47 2.06
N LYS A 191 5.93 3.67 2.98
CA LYS A 191 6.11 3.27 4.37
C LYS A 191 5.22 2.07 4.70
N PRO A 192 5.70 1.15 5.55
CA PRO A 192 4.86 0.16 6.19
C PRO A 192 3.70 0.82 6.98
N PRO A 193 2.57 0.12 7.10
CA PRO A 193 1.30 0.61 7.64
C PRO A 193 1.28 1.09 9.09
N GLU A 194 2.39 1.07 9.83
CA GLU A 194 2.50 1.56 11.22
C GLU A 194 2.09 3.04 11.38
N PHE A 195 2.09 3.81 10.28
CA PHE A 195 1.63 5.21 10.22
C PHE A 195 0.13 5.37 9.94
N PHE A 196 -0.53 4.34 9.45
CA PHE A 196 -1.97 4.36 9.39
C PHE A 196 -2.46 4.10 10.82
N LYS A 197 -3.18 5.03 11.44
CA LYS A 197 -3.97 4.72 12.63
C LYS A 197 -5.04 3.68 12.22
N ILE A 198 -4.68 2.41 12.21
CA ILE A 198 -5.57 1.34 11.74
C ILE A 198 -6.23 0.70 12.93
N THR A 199 -7.56 0.73 12.91
CA THR A 199 -8.36 -0.20 13.70
C THR A 199 -8.94 -1.20 12.73
N PHE A 200 -8.32 -2.37 12.62
CA PHE A 200 -8.88 -3.46 11.85
C PHE A 200 -10.11 -4.00 12.58
N LYS A 201 -11.22 -4.11 11.85
CA LYS A 201 -12.42 -4.82 12.33
C LYS A 201 -12.36 -6.22 11.75
N TYR A 202 -11.79 -7.16 12.50
CA TYR A 202 -11.66 -8.56 12.09
C TYR A 202 -12.98 -9.35 12.16
N ASP A 203 -14.00 -8.81 12.83
CA ASP A 203 -15.14 -9.59 13.37
C ASP A 203 -16.28 -9.96 12.40
N ASN A 204 -16.12 -9.87 11.07
CA ASN A 204 -17.24 -10.18 10.18
C ASN A 204 -16.86 -11.11 9.04
N PHE A 205 -16.55 -12.37 9.38
CA PHE A 205 -16.57 -13.43 8.40
C PHE A 205 -17.93 -13.49 7.70
N SER A 206 -17.93 -13.46 6.36
CA SER A 206 -19.16 -13.71 5.60
C SER A 206 -19.70 -15.09 5.93
N LYS A 207 -21.01 -15.20 6.28
CA LYS A 207 -21.64 -16.47 6.68
C LYS A 207 -21.42 -17.65 5.71
N SER A 208 -21.20 -17.38 4.43
CA SER A 208 -21.05 -18.42 3.40
C SER A 208 -19.72 -19.18 3.44
N ASN A 209 -18.66 -18.60 4.02
CA ASN A 209 -17.30 -19.15 3.97
C ASN A 209 -16.74 -19.46 5.37
N LEU A 210 -17.53 -19.25 6.42
CA LEU A 210 -17.13 -19.42 7.82
C LEU A 210 -16.48 -20.77 8.07
N GLU A 211 -17.14 -21.87 7.70
CA GLU A 211 -16.62 -23.23 7.94
C GLU A 211 -15.21 -23.46 7.39
N ILE A 212 -14.93 -22.92 6.20
CA ILE A 212 -13.62 -23.07 5.56
C ILE A 212 -12.57 -22.23 6.29
N LEU A 213 -12.90 -20.98 6.63
CA LEU A 213 -11.97 -20.06 7.28
C LEU A 213 -11.70 -20.46 8.74
N ASP A 214 -12.73 -20.93 9.45
CA ASP A 214 -12.63 -21.52 10.78
C ASP A 214 -11.72 -22.74 10.76
N HIS A 215 -11.88 -23.63 9.77
CA HIS A 215 -10.99 -24.77 9.64
C HIS A 215 -9.53 -24.37 9.39
N ILE A 216 -9.26 -23.34 8.56
CA ILE A 216 -7.88 -22.84 8.37
C ILE A 216 -7.30 -22.29 9.68
N MET A 217 -8.12 -21.66 10.53
CA MET A 217 -7.71 -21.23 11.86
C MET A 217 -7.41 -22.42 12.78
N ASP A 218 -8.28 -23.43 12.78
CA ASP A 218 -8.17 -24.62 13.62
C ASP A 218 -6.89 -25.42 13.33
N ILE A 219 -6.47 -25.52 12.07
CA ILE A 219 -5.21 -26.17 11.67
C ILE A 219 -3.96 -25.33 11.98
N GLY A 220 -4.13 -24.09 12.47
CA GLY A 220 -3.04 -23.29 13.06
C GLY A 220 -2.54 -22.09 12.26
N PHE A 221 -3.38 -21.47 11.42
CA PHE A 221 -3.07 -20.20 10.75
C PHE A 221 -3.82 -19.02 11.38
N ASP A 222 -3.18 -17.86 11.41
CA ASP A 222 -3.85 -16.58 11.61
C ASP A 222 -4.56 -16.20 10.29
N VAL A 223 -5.89 -16.07 10.31
CA VAL A 223 -6.70 -15.86 9.10
C VAL A 223 -7.32 -14.47 9.08
N VAL A 224 -7.20 -13.80 7.94
CA VAL A 224 -7.78 -12.49 7.68
C VAL A 224 -8.65 -12.57 6.44
N GLN A 225 -9.94 -12.28 6.60
CA GLN A 225 -10.85 -12.26 5.47
C GLN A 225 -10.64 -11.01 4.60
N THR A 226 -10.76 -11.20 3.30
CA THR A 226 -10.76 -10.13 2.30
C THR A 226 -12.06 -10.13 1.50
N THR A 227 -12.60 -8.94 1.23
CA THR A 227 -13.83 -8.70 0.46
C THR A 227 -13.60 -7.91 -0.82
N GLN A 228 -12.43 -7.29 -0.96
CA GLN A 228 -12.04 -6.48 -2.12
C GLN A 228 -10.70 -6.96 -2.68
N ALA A 229 -10.55 -8.28 -2.83
CA ALA A 229 -9.37 -8.91 -3.39
C ALA A 229 -9.79 -10.09 -4.31
N PRO A 230 -8.92 -10.58 -5.19
CA PRO A 230 -9.18 -11.78 -6.00
C PRO A 230 -9.11 -13.09 -5.20
N PHE A 231 -8.98 -13.01 -3.88
CA PHE A 231 -9.00 -14.09 -2.92
C PHE A 231 -9.93 -13.70 -1.75
N GLU A 232 -10.40 -14.68 -1.01
CA GLU A 232 -11.33 -14.52 0.10
C GLU A 232 -10.64 -14.41 1.46
N ALA A 233 -9.39 -14.87 1.57
CA ALA A 233 -8.60 -14.72 2.78
C ALA A 233 -7.09 -14.71 2.54
N ILE A 234 -6.37 -14.11 3.49
CA ILE A 234 -4.93 -14.28 3.71
C ILE A 234 -4.79 -15.11 4.98
N SER A 235 -4.03 -16.20 4.90
CA SER A 235 -3.73 -17.07 6.04
C SER A 235 -2.23 -17.06 6.29
N GLN A 236 -1.80 -16.83 7.53
CA GLN A 236 -0.39 -16.70 7.88
C GLN A 236 -0.02 -17.60 9.05
N GLN A 237 1.10 -18.28 8.92
CA GLN A 237 1.77 -18.90 10.06
C GLN A 237 3.00 -18.05 10.37
N LYS A 238 3.10 -17.55 11.62
CA LYS A 238 4.18 -16.63 12.05
C LYS A 238 5.55 -17.08 11.53
N ASP A 239 6.17 -16.19 10.77
CA ASP A 239 7.51 -16.30 10.19
C ASP A 239 7.77 -17.52 9.29
N ARG A 240 6.72 -18.15 8.74
CA ARG A 240 6.85 -19.35 7.89
C ARG A 240 6.18 -19.23 6.54
N THR A 241 4.88 -19.02 6.51
CA THR A 241 4.10 -19.24 5.29
C THR A 241 2.91 -18.29 5.22
N THR A 242 2.77 -17.63 4.08
CA THR A 242 1.58 -16.86 3.72
C THR A 242 0.83 -17.60 2.62
N ILE A 243 -0.49 -17.75 2.75
CA ILE A 243 -1.36 -18.40 1.79
C ILE A 243 -2.47 -17.43 1.39
N LEU A 244 -2.62 -17.21 0.08
CA LEU A 244 -3.80 -16.57 -0.49
C LEU A 244 -4.85 -17.64 -0.75
N THR A 245 -6.00 -17.55 -0.10
CA THR A 245 -7.07 -18.54 -0.19
C THR A 245 -8.25 -18.00 -0.99
N GLY A 246 -8.56 -18.66 -2.10
CA GLY A 246 -9.72 -18.41 -2.94
C GLY A 246 -10.77 -19.48 -2.71
N ILE A 247 -12.04 -19.10 -2.62
CA ILE A 247 -13.16 -20.03 -2.50
C ILE A 247 -14.04 -19.86 -3.73
N SER A 248 -14.38 -20.97 -4.41
CA SER A 248 -15.17 -20.91 -5.63
C SER A 248 -16.07 -22.12 -5.83
N ASN A 249 -17.37 -21.87 -5.93
CA ASN A 249 -18.40 -22.88 -6.20
C ASN A 249 -18.76 -22.95 -7.70
N HIS A 250 -18.07 -22.17 -8.54
CA HIS A 250 -18.39 -22.02 -9.96
C HIS A 250 -17.14 -22.08 -10.83
N LEU A 251 -16.99 -23.21 -11.53
CA LEU A 251 -15.83 -23.53 -12.36
C LEU A 251 -15.38 -22.41 -13.32
N ALA A 252 -16.35 -21.73 -13.98
CA ALA A 252 -16.04 -20.65 -14.93
C ALA A 252 -15.38 -19.43 -14.26
N THR A 253 -15.71 -19.19 -12.98
CA THR A 253 -15.09 -18.13 -12.18
C THR A 253 -13.80 -18.59 -11.51
N THR A 254 -13.70 -19.90 -11.19
CA THR A 254 -12.51 -20.53 -10.60
C THR A 254 -11.29 -20.32 -11.47
N GLN A 255 -11.39 -20.57 -12.78
CA GLN A 255 -10.22 -20.49 -13.66
C GLN A 255 -9.58 -19.09 -13.66
N ARG A 256 -10.38 -18.05 -13.97
CA ARG A 256 -9.88 -16.67 -14.00
C ARG A 256 -9.33 -16.23 -12.63
N LYS A 257 -10.01 -16.65 -11.54
CA LYS A 257 -9.58 -16.38 -10.17
C LYS A 257 -8.22 -17.01 -9.88
N ALA A 258 -8.08 -18.30 -10.14
CA ALA A 258 -6.85 -19.04 -9.91
C ALA A 258 -5.68 -18.51 -10.75
N GLU A 259 -5.91 -18.14 -12.02
CA GLU A 259 -4.90 -17.47 -12.86
C GLU A 259 -4.43 -16.14 -12.24
N MET A 260 -5.37 -15.31 -11.76
CA MET A 260 -5.04 -14.03 -11.13
C MET A 260 -4.29 -14.22 -9.80
N MET A 261 -4.73 -15.19 -8.98
CA MET A 261 -4.08 -15.50 -7.72
C MET A 261 -2.67 -16.07 -7.94
N SER A 262 -2.47 -16.90 -8.97
CA SER A 262 -1.14 -17.41 -9.35
C SER A 262 -0.21 -16.25 -9.66
N CYS A 263 -0.62 -15.32 -10.52
CA CYS A 263 0.17 -14.13 -10.82
C CYS A 263 0.51 -13.35 -9.54
N LEU A 264 -0.49 -13.06 -8.70
CA LEU A 264 -0.28 -12.27 -7.47
C LEU A 264 0.64 -12.96 -6.47
N SER A 265 0.50 -14.27 -6.29
CA SER A 265 1.28 -15.06 -5.33
C SER A 265 2.78 -14.94 -5.56
N SER A 266 3.20 -14.80 -6.82
CA SER A 266 4.61 -14.56 -7.19
C SER A 266 5.15 -13.21 -6.73
N VAL A 267 4.30 -12.17 -6.73
CA VAL A 267 4.68 -10.81 -6.32
C VAL A 267 4.63 -10.67 -4.80
N VAL A 268 3.62 -11.24 -4.14
CA VAL A 268 3.45 -11.13 -2.69
C VAL A 268 4.23 -12.18 -1.89
N HIS A 269 4.93 -13.09 -2.55
CA HIS A 269 5.66 -14.21 -1.91
C HIS A 269 4.76 -15.07 -1.01
N ALA A 270 3.63 -15.50 -1.57
CA ALA A 270 2.67 -16.36 -0.91
C ALA A 270 2.44 -17.65 -1.71
N HIS A 271 1.95 -18.69 -1.05
CA HIS A 271 1.28 -19.78 -1.73
C HIS A 271 -0.11 -19.34 -2.17
N SER A 272 -0.65 -20.01 -3.18
CA SER A 272 -1.99 -19.73 -3.71
C SER A 272 -2.79 -21.02 -3.68
N LEU A 273 -3.92 -20.97 -2.98
CA LEU A 273 -4.83 -22.09 -2.80
C LEU A 273 -6.23 -21.70 -3.24
N CYS A 274 -6.90 -22.55 -4.02
CA CYS A 274 -8.31 -22.39 -4.32
C CYS A 274 -9.10 -23.63 -3.91
N ILE A 275 -10.04 -23.42 -2.98
CA ILE A 275 -10.96 -24.44 -2.49
C ILE A 275 -12.20 -24.45 -3.37
N VAL A 276 -12.51 -25.62 -3.94
CA VAL A 276 -13.55 -25.83 -4.95
C VAL A 276 -14.44 -27.03 -4.60
N ASP A 277 -15.64 -27.10 -5.19
CA ASP A 277 -16.51 -28.27 -5.02
C ASP A 277 -16.03 -29.47 -5.85
N GLU A 278 -15.55 -29.21 -7.06
CA GLU A 278 -15.14 -30.24 -8.03
C GLU A 278 -13.87 -29.82 -8.77
N ILE A 279 -12.98 -30.80 -9.01
CA ILE A 279 -11.80 -30.65 -9.88
C ILE A 279 -12.02 -31.51 -11.12
N LYS A 280 -11.78 -30.95 -12.32
CA LYS A 280 -12.08 -31.64 -13.59
C LYS A 280 -10.88 -32.29 -14.29
N LYS A 281 -9.70 -31.66 -14.26
CA LYS A 281 -8.57 -32.05 -15.13
C LYS A 281 -7.22 -32.00 -14.44
N GLN A 282 -6.94 -30.92 -13.73
CA GLN A 282 -5.66 -30.65 -13.10
C GLN A 282 -5.93 -30.08 -11.71
N ASP A 283 -5.07 -30.44 -10.78
CA ASP A 283 -5.17 -30.03 -9.38
C ASP A 283 -4.43 -28.69 -9.14
N HIS A 284 -4.05 -27.98 -10.21
CA HIS A 284 -3.49 -26.63 -10.16
C HIS A 284 -3.82 -25.82 -11.43
N ILE A 285 -3.74 -24.49 -11.33
CA ILE A 285 -3.80 -23.53 -12.43
C ILE A 285 -2.68 -22.51 -12.22
N GLY A 286 -1.63 -22.58 -13.04
CA GLY A 286 -0.37 -21.89 -12.74
C GLY A 286 0.15 -22.33 -11.38
N ASP A 287 0.51 -21.36 -10.54
CA ASP A 287 0.96 -21.58 -9.15
C ASP A 287 -0.16 -21.73 -8.13
N THR A 288 -1.43 -21.68 -8.56
CA THR A 288 -2.58 -21.86 -7.67
C THR A 288 -2.97 -23.32 -7.60
N VAL A 289 -2.83 -23.90 -6.41
CA VAL A 289 -3.27 -25.27 -6.12
C VAL A 289 -4.79 -25.29 -5.97
N LEU A 290 -5.44 -26.30 -6.55
CA LEU A 290 -6.86 -26.56 -6.40
C LEU A 290 -7.05 -27.72 -5.41
N ILE A 291 -7.95 -27.56 -4.45
CA ILE A 291 -8.33 -28.63 -3.54
C ILE A 291 -9.84 -28.72 -3.43
N ARG A 292 -10.38 -29.94 -3.41
CA ARG A 292 -11.81 -30.15 -3.16
C ARG A 292 -12.11 -29.84 -1.70
N LYS A 293 -13.24 -29.19 -1.40
CA LYS A 293 -13.66 -28.89 -0.03
C LYS A 293 -13.56 -30.12 0.89
N LYS A 294 -14.03 -31.28 0.42
CA LYS A 294 -14.00 -32.56 1.16
C LYS A 294 -12.62 -33.12 1.45
N ASP A 295 -11.61 -32.76 0.65
CA ASP A 295 -10.23 -33.19 0.88
C ASP A 295 -9.49 -32.20 1.77
N PHE A 296 -9.81 -30.91 1.61
CA PHE A 296 -9.33 -29.85 2.50
C PHE A 296 -9.76 -30.09 3.95
N GLU A 297 -11.03 -30.46 4.18
CA GLU A 297 -11.60 -30.78 5.51
C GLU A 297 -10.94 -31.97 6.23
N LYS A 298 -10.04 -32.71 5.58
CA LYS A 298 -9.30 -33.84 6.17
C LYS A 298 -7.90 -33.46 6.66
N MET A 299 -7.48 -32.21 6.44
CA MET A 299 -6.18 -31.73 6.91
C MET A 299 -6.29 -31.45 8.41
N ASP A 300 -5.42 -32.05 9.20
CA ASP A 300 -5.51 -31.97 10.66
C ASP A 300 -4.62 -30.85 11.21
N ASP A 301 -3.56 -30.47 10.48
CA ASP A 301 -2.65 -29.40 10.88
C ASP A 301 -2.08 -28.58 9.71
N ALA A 302 -1.34 -27.52 10.05
CA ALA A 302 -0.72 -26.64 9.07
C ALA A 302 0.35 -27.35 8.22
N SER A 303 1.03 -28.36 8.76
CA SER A 303 2.03 -29.12 8.02
C SER A 303 1.38 -29.88 6.87
N ASP A 304 0.26 -30.58 7.11
CA ASP A 304 -0.51 -31.27 6.07
C ASP A 304 -0.84 -30.36 4.88
N LEU A 305 -1.33 -29.15 5.18
CA LEU A 305 -1.68 -28.18 4.13
C LEU A 305 -0.43 -27.69 3.38
N THR A 306 0.64 -27.34 4.10
CA THR A 306 1.86 -26.84 3.46
C THR A 306 2.57 -27.89 2.60
N GLU A 307 2.59 -29.14 3.04
CA GLU A 307 3.14 -30.27 2.29
C GLU A 307 2.33 -30.51 1.02
N TYR A 308 0.99 -30.55 1.12
CA TYR A 308 0.10 -30.67 -0.05
C TYR A 308 0.33 -29.55 -1.07
N LEU A 309 0.52 -28.31 -0.62
CA LEU A 309 0.79 -27.16 -1.49
C LEU A 309 2.11 -27.27 -2.28
N VAL A 310 3.08 -28.02 -1.75
CA VAL A 310 4.38 -28.26 -2.40
C VAL A 310 4.32 -29.48 -3.31
N GLU A 311 3.69 -30.58 -2.86
CA GLU A 311 3.57 -31.82 -3.62
C GLU A 311 2.81 -31.63 -4.94
N VAL A 312 1.68 -30.91 -4.93
CA VAL A 312 0.84 -30.72 -6.13
C VAL A 312 1.52 -29.90 -7.23
N LYS A 313 2.60 -29.18 -6.89
CA LYS A 313 3.39 -28.38 -7.83
C LYS A 313 4.58 -29.14 -8.44
N THR A 314 4.88 -30.35 -7.94
CA THR A 314 6.00 -31.18 -8.40
C THR A 314 5.54 -32.16 -9.48
#